data_AF-G5RZI4-F1
#
_entry.id   AF-G5RZI4-F1
#
_cell.length_a   1.000
_cell.length_b   1.000
_cell.length_c   1.000
_cell.angle_alpha   90.00
_cell.angle_beta   90.00
_cell.angle_gamma   90.00
#
_symmetry.space_group_name_H-M   'P 1'
#
loop_
_entity.id
_entity.type
_entity.pdbx_description
1 polymer ?
#
loop_
_entity_poly.entity_id
_entity_poly.type
_entity_poly.pdbx_seq_one_letter_code
_entity_poly.pdbx_strand_id
1 'polypeptide(L)'
;VLADAPEMTRTNWNRVILEGRKPGLTLGIGCETAQFPLPKVGKDLFRDLKRVAQTLDSIHGGEEYQKVCDELVACFDNPELTFSARILRSMIDEGIGGTGKAFGEAYRNLLREEPLEILQEEEFIAERDASVRRQQEIEAADTEPFAAWLAKHA
;
A
#
# COMPACT_ATOMS: atom_id res chain seq x y z
N VAL A 1 -13.22 4.83 29.05
CA VAL A 1 -12.21 3.84 28.62
C VAL A 1 -12.23 3.58 27.11
N LEU A 2 -13.35 3.79 26.39
CA LEU A 2 -13.43 3.59 24.92
C LEU A 2 -13.06 4.82 24.06
N ALA A 3 -12.79 5.98 24.65
CA ALA A 3 -12.52 7.22 23.91
C ALA A 3 -11.07 7.37 23.41
N ASP A 4 -10.11 6.62 23.97
CA ASP A 4 -8.67 6.83 23.72
C ASP A 4 -8.08 5.87 22.66
N ALA A 5 -8.83 4.85 22.21
CA ALA A 5 -8.35 3.83 21.29
C ALA A 5 -7.79 4.34 19.93
N PRO A 6 -8.36 5.37 19.26
CA PRO A 6 -7.81 5.85 18.00
C PRO A 6 -6.51 6.66 18.17
N GLU A 7 -6.30 7.38 19.27
CA GLU A 7 -5.02 8.05 19.54
C GLU A 7 -3.92 7.05 19.93
N MET A 8 -4.29 5.99 20.66
CA MET A 8 -3.37 4.96 21.12
C MET A 8 -2.67 4.22 19.98
N THR A 9 -3.40 3.88 18.92
CA THR A 9 -2.82 3.23 17.74
C THR A 9 -1.83 4.15 17.02
N ARG A 10 -2.11 5.46 16.96
CA ARG A 10 -1.24 6.46 16.28
C ARG A 10 0.18 6.51 16.85
N THR A 11 0.37 6.22 18.14
CA THR A 11 1.70 6.22 18.76
C THR A 11 2.64 5.19 18.12
N ASN A 12 2.16 3.95 17.95
CA ASN A 12 2.95 2.91 17.28
C ASN A 12 3.14 3.23 15.79
N TRP A 13 2.11 3.76 15.12
CA TRP A 13 2.23 4.21 13.74
C TRP A 13 3.32 5.27 13.58
N ASN A 14 3.32 6.33 14.40
CA ASN A 14 4.32 7.39 14.35
C ASN A 14 5.74 6.87 14.56
N ARG A 15 5.93 5.92 15.49
CA ARG A 15 7.23 5.25 15.70
C ARG A 15 7.70 4.50 14.46
N VAL A 16 6.82 3.72 13.83
CA VAL A 16 7.16 2.95 12.63
C VAL A 16 7.43 3.86 11.43
N ILE A 17 6.64 4.94 11.27
CA ILE A 17 6.79 5.92 10.19
C ILE A 17 8.15 6.63 10.28
N LEU A 18 8.50 7.14 11.46
CA LEU A 18 9.68 8.00 11.63
C LEU A 18 10.97 7.20 11.81
N GLU A 19 10.91 6.06 12.50
CA GLU A 19 12.11 5.29 12.87
C GLU A 19 11.89 3.76 12.88
N GLY A 20 10.94 3.23 12.10
CA GLY A 20 10.56 1.81 12.09
C GLY A 20 11.70 0.81 11.81
N ARG A 21 12.77 1.26 11.14
CA ARG A 21 13.96 0.44 10.85
C ARG A 21 15.08 0.57 11.88
N LYS A 22 14.90 1.37 12.93
CA LYS A 22 15.91 1.57 13.97
C LYS A 22 16.12 0.27 14.77
N PRO A 23 17.37 -0.23 14.87
CA PRO A 23 17.66 -1.40 15.70
C PRO A 23 17.22 -1.18 17.15
N GLY A 24 16.55 -2.17 17.73
CA GLY A 24 16.06 -2.12 19.11
C GLY A 24 14.75 -1.33 19.31
N LEU A 25 14.06 -0.89 18.25
CA LEU A 25 12.76 -0.22 18.38
C LEU A 25 11.74 -1.13 19.12
N THR A 26 11.04 -0.54 20.09
CA THR A 26 9.96 -1.18 20.82
C THR A 26 8.60 -0.52 20.54
N LEU A 27 7.54 -1.31 20.65
CA LEU A 27 6.14 -0.92 20.51
C LEU A 27 5.42 -1.07 21.85
N GLY A 28 4.36 -0.29 22.05
CA GLY A 28 3.45 -0.41 23.19
C GLY A 28 2.17 -1.15 22.82
N ILE A 29 1.46 -1.68 23.82
CA ILE A 29 0.07 -2.16 23.66
C ILE A 29 -0.82 -1.17 24.42
N GLY A 30 -1.76 -0.53 23.72
CA GLY A 30 -2.60 0.51 24.32
C GLY A 30 -1.80 1.72 24.83
N CYS A 31 -2.03 2.12 26.10
CA CYS A 31 -1.33 3.23 26.76
C CYS A 31 -0.04 2.79 27.48
N GLU A 32 0.37 1.52 27.36
CA GLU A 32 1.52 1.01 28.08
C GLU A 32 2.84 1.57 27.53
N THR A 33 3.85 1.63 28.40
CA THR A 33 5.21 1.98 27.98
C THR A 33 5.68 0.96 26.93
N ALA A 34 6.35 1.44 25.89
CA ALA A 34 6.80 0.57 24.82
C ALA A 34 7.88 -0.42 25.28
N GLN A 35 7.50 -1.68 25.37
CA GLN A 35 8.33 -2.75 25.93
C GLN A 35 8.48 -3.94 24.97
N PHE A 36 7.69 -3.98 23.89
CA PHE A 36 7.69 -5.13 22.97
C PHE A 36 8.60 -4.86 21.77
N PRO A 37 9.70 -5.61 21.58
CA PRO A 37 10.57 -5.43 20.42
C PRO A 37 9.79 -5.62 19.11
N LEU A 38 9.92 -4.68 18.18
CA LEU A 38 9.20 -4.72 16.90
C LEU A 38 9.39 -6.05 16.16
N PRO A 39 10.61 -6.65 16.07
CA PRO A 39 10.77 -7.94 15.40
C PRO A 39 9.98 -9.08 16.04
N LYS A 40 9.85 -9.07 17.37
CA LYS A 40 9.07 -10.08 18.09
C LYS A 40 7.59 -9.94 17.78
N VAL A 41 7.05 -8.72 17.86
CA VAL A 41 5.65 -8.42 17.55
C VAL A 41 5.32 -8.84 16.11
N GLY A 42 6.19 -8.51 15.15
CA GLY A 42 6.05 -8.89 13.76
C GLY A 42 6.03 -10.41 13.55
N LYS A 43 6.97 -11.14 14.14
CA LYS A 43 7.03 -12.61 14.04
C LYS A 43 5.85 -13.32 14.69
N ASP A 44 5.37 -12.81 15.83
CA ASP A 44 4.19 -13.36 16.49
C ASP A 44 2.95 -13.18 15.60
N LEU A 45 2.77 -11.99 14.99
CA LEU A 45 1.72 -11.76 13.99
C LEU A 45 1.87 -12.70 12.77
N PHE A 46 3.08 -12.86 12.25
CA PHE A 46 3.32 -13.69 11.07
C PHE A 46 3.10 -15.18 11.31
N ARG A 47 3.22 -15.66 12.56
CA ARG A 47 2.82 -17.02 12.92
C ARG A 47 1.33 -17.26 12.66
N ASP A 48 0.50 -16.29 13.00
CA ASP A 48 -0.95 -16.38 12.77
C ASP A 48 -1.28 -16.18 11.29
N LEU A 49 -0.63 -15.22 10.61
CA LEU A 49 -0.79 -15.03 9.16
C LEU A 49 -0.40 -16.29 8.37
N LYS A 50 0.64 -17.03 8.79
CA LYS A 50 1.04 -18.29 8.15
C LYS A 50 -0.06 -19.36 8.22
N ARG A 51 -0.83 -19.40 9.31
CA ARG A 51 -1.98 -20.34 9.45
C ARG A 51 -3.13 -19.95 8.52
N VAL A 52 -3.37 -18.65 8.36
CA VAL A 52 -4.33 -18.14 7.38
C VAL A 52 -3.87 -18.48 5.96
N ALA A 53 -2.58 -18.26 5.67
CA ALA A 53 -1.98 -18.58 4.38
C ALA A 53 -2.12 -20.07 4.03
N GLN A 54 -1.86 -20.98 4.97
CA GLN A 54 -2.09 -22.42 4.79
C GLN A 54 -3.53 -22.74 4.40
N THR A 55 -4.51 -22.06 5.02
CA THR A 55 -5.93 -22.27 4.70
C THR A 55 -6.22 -21.80 3.28
N LEU A 56 -5.74 -20.61 2.89
CA LEU A 56 -5.92 -20.07 1.56
C LEU A 56 -5.27 -20.92 0.48
N ASP A 57 -4.02 -21.34 0.69
CA ASP A 57 -3.26 -22.23 -0.20
C ASP A 57 -3.92 -23.60 -0.33
N SER A 58 -4.52 -24.14 0.74
CA SER A 58 -5.23 -25.42 0.68
C SER A 58 -6.49 -25.39 -0.20
N ILE A 59 -7.12 -24.22 -0.33
CA ILE A 59 -8.34 -24.01 -1.11
C ILE A 59 -7.99 -23.74 -2.58
N HIS A 60 -7.00 -22.88 -2.83
CA HIS A 60 -6.64 -22.44 -4.18
C HIS A 60 -5.62 -23.38 -4.86
N GLY A 61 -4.92 -24.21 -4.08
CA GLY A 61 -3.78 -24.99 -4.53
C GLY A 61 -2.50 -24.16 -4.59
N GLY A 62 -1.35 -24.80 -4.39
CA GLY A 62 -0.04 -24.15 -4.37
C GLY A 62 0.42 -23.74 -2.97
N GLU A 63 1.41 -22.84 -2.91
CA GLU A 63 2.04 -22.37 -1.66
C GLU A 63 2.31 -20.85 -1.68
N GLU A 64 1.62 -20.10 -2.54
CA GLU A 64 1.98 -18.71 -2.83
C GLU A 64 1.75 -17.79 -1.63
N TYR A 65 0.65 -17.96 -0.87
CA TYR A 65 0.45 -17.17 0.35
C TYR A 65 1.49 -17.50 1.42
N GLN A 66 1.85 -18.79 1.55
CA GLN A 66 2.88 -19.21 2.48
C GLN A 66 4.25 -18.67 2.11
N LYS A 67 4.63 -18.63 0.83
CA LYS A 67 5.90 -18.04 0.36
C LYS A 67 5.98 -16.56 0.70
N VAL A 68 4.92 -15.80 0.45
CA VAL A 68 4.85 -14.37 0.82
C VAL A 68 5.03 -14.18 2.33
N CYS A 69 4.46 -15.07 3.16
CA CYS A 69 4.70 -15.01 4.61
C CYS A 69 6.18 -15.19 4.97
N ASP A 70 6.87 -16.13 4.32
CA ASP A 70 8.29 -16.42 4.58
C ASP A 70 9.21 -15.30 4.09
N GLU A 71 8.90 -14.70 2.95
CA GLU A 71 9.64 -13.56 2.41
C GLU A 71 9.51 -12.31 3.30
N LEU A 72 8.29 -11.97 3.70
CA LEU A 72 8.03 -10.74 4.45
C LEU A 72 8.43 -10.85 5.92
N VAL A 73 8.36 -12.03 6.54
CA VAL A 73 8.80 -12.20 7.94
C VAL A 73 10.31 -11.95 8.10
N ALA A 74 11.11 -12.20 7.05
CA ALA A 74 12.55 -11.93 7.06
C ALA A 74 12.88 -10.43 7.24
N CYS A 75 11.97 -9.52 6.85
CA CYS A 75 12.15 -8.09 7.04
C CYS A 75 12.26 -7.67 8.51
N PHE A 76 11.72 -8.47 9.44
CA PHE A 76 11.81 -8.19 10.88
C PHE A 76 13.19 -8.48 11.46
N ASP A 77 13.92 -9.45 10.89
CA ASP A 77 15.31 -9.72 11.26
C ASP A 77 16.29 -8.83 10.51
N ASN A 78 15.96 -8.48 9.26
CA ASN A 78 16.76 -7.64 8.42
C ASN A 78 15.94 -6.48 7.82
N PRO A 79 15.93 -5.31 8.48
CA PRO A 79 15.21 -4.13 7.99
C PRO A 79 15.67 -3.63 6.61
N GLU A 80 16.86 -4.04 6.14
CA GLU A 80 17.38 -3.66 4.82
C GLU A 80 16.61 -4.32 3.66
N LEU A 81 15.81 -5.35 3.94
CA LEU A 81 14.93 -5.99 2.95
C LEU A 81 13.67 -5.16 2.66
N THR A 82 13.30 -4.25 3.57
CA THR A 82 12.11 -3.41 3.43
C THR A 82 12.22 -2.43 2.26
N PHE A 83 11.09 -2.05 1.68
CA PHE A 83 11.07 -1.09 0.56
C PHE A 83 11.69 0.26 0.94
N SER A 84 11.46 0.75 2.17
CA SER A 84 12.01 2.03 2.60
C SER A 84 13.53 2.01 2.72
N ALA A 85 14.15 0.89 3.11
CA ALA A 85 15.61 0.76 3.10
C ALA A 85 16.17 0.73 1.67
N ARG A 86 15.57 -0.10 0.81
CA ARG A 86 15.98 -0.29 -0.59
C ARG A 86 15.88 1.01 -1.39
N ILE A 87 14.75 1.72 -1.27
CA ILE A 87 14.54 2.97 -2.01
C ILE A 87 15.38 4.11 -1.43
N LEU A 88 15.59 4.16 -0.11
CA LEU A 88 16.44 5.18 0.50
C LEU A 88 17.88 5.06 0.01
N ARG A 89 18.39 3.83 -0.17
CA ARG A 89 19.73 3.61 -0.76
C ARG A 89 19.81 4.22 -2.17
N SER A 90 18.85 3.91 -3.02
CA SER A 90 18.74 4.50 -4.37
C SER A 90 18.70 6.04 -4.32
N MET A 91 17.92 6.60 -3.41
CA MET A 91 17.80 8.06 -3.24
C MET A 91 19.07 8.70 -2.67
N ILE A 92 19.86 8.00 -1.87
CA ILE A 92 21.18 8.48 -1.40
C ILE A 92 22.17 8.51 -2.57
N ASP A 93 22.15 7.49 -3.42
CA ASP A 93 23.11 7.33 -4.52
C ASP A 93 22.79 8.27 -5.71
N GLU A 94 21.51 8.42 -6.06
CA GLU A 94 21.06 9.10 -7.29
C GLU A 94 20.22 10.36 -7.03
N GLY A 95 19.83 10.61 -5.78
CA GLY A 95 18.82 11.62 -5.43
C GLY A 95 17.40 11.19 -5.79
N ILE A 96 16.40 11.82 -5.16
CA ILE A 96 14.97 11.54 -5.39
C ILE A 96 14.61 11.70 -6.88
N GLY A 97 15.10 12.78 -7.52
CA GLY A 97 14.83 13.05 -8.92
C GLY A 97 15.52 12.07 -9.88
N GLY A 98 16.73 11.61 -9.56
CA GLY A 98 17.46 10.61 -10.35
C GLY A 98 16.76 9.26 -10.32
N THR A 99 16.52 8.76 -9.10
CA THR A 99 15.78 7.50 -8.88
C THR A 99 14.39 7.52 -9.53
N GLY A 100 13.64 8.62 -9.36
CA GLY A 100 12.31 8.76 -9.96
C GLY A 100 12.32 8.75 -11.49
N LYS A 101 13.29 9.43 -12.11
CA LYS A 101 13.44 9.44 -13.58
C LYS A 101 13.86 8.08 -14.11
N ALA A 102 14.82 7.42 -13.47
CA ALA A 102 15.31 6.10 -13.88
C ALA A 102 14.18 5.06 -13.86
N PHE A 103 13.40 4.97 -12.78
CA PHE A 103 12.24 4.08 -12.73
C PHE A 103 11.14 4.50 -13.70
N GLY A 104 10.86 5.80 -13.82
CA GLY A 104 9.85 6.29 -14.76
C GLY A 104 10.15 5.92 -16.21
N GLU A 105 11.40 6.05 -16.65
CA GLU A 105 11.84 5.66 -17.99
C GLU A 105 11.80 4.14 -18.18
N ALA A 106 12.33 3.37 -17.21
CA ALA A 106 12.32 1.91 -17.29
C ALA A 106 10.90 1.34 -17.37
N TYR A 107 9.99 1.80 -16.51
CA TYR A 107 8.61 1.32 -16.50
C TYR A 107 7.81 1.80 -17.71
N ARG A 108 8.06 3.02 -18.22
CA ARG A 108 7.46 3.48 -19.49
C ARG A 108 7.81 2.55 -20.63
N ASN A 109 9.08 2.15 -20.74
CA ASN A 109 9.54 1.27 -21.82
C ASN A 109 8.95 -0.13 -21.66
N LEU A 110 8.96 -0.70 -20.45
CA LEU A 110 8.37 -2.02 -20.18
C LEU A 110 6.89 -2.05 -20.55
N LEU A 111 6.08 -1.16 -19.97
CA LEU A 111 4.62 -1.15 -20.12
C LEU A 111 4.15 -0.79 -21.53
N ARG A 112 5.01 -0.19 -22.37
CA ARG A 112 4.68 0.11 -23.77
C ARG A 112 4.88 -1.10 -24.68
N GLU A 113 5.83 -1.97 -24.35
CA GLU A 113 6.18 -3.14 -25.16
C GLU A 113 5.40 -4.39 -24.75
N GLU A 114 4.88 -4.44 -23.52
CA GLU A 114 4.02 -5.53 -23.06
C GLU A 114 2.65 -5.52 -23.78
N PRO A 115 2.25 -6.63 -24.42
CA PRO A 115 0.94 -6.72 -25.07
C PRO A 115 -0.18 -6.79 -24.04
N LEU A 116 -1.39 -6.35 -24.42
CA LEU A 116 -2.56 -6.48 -23.56
C LEU A 116 -2.96 -7.95 -23.37
N GLU A 117 -3.22 -8.36 -22.13
CA GLU A 117 -3.54 -9.77 -21.80
C GLU A 117 -5.03 -10.06 -21.64
N ILE A 118 -5.79 -9.11 -21.10
CA ILE A 118 -7.22 -9.28 -20.80
C ILE A 118 -8.04 -8.36 -21.68
N LEU A 119 -7.78 -7.05 -21.59
CA LEU A 119 -8.49 -6.03 -22.35
C LEU A 119 -7.94 -5.93 -23.78
N GLN A 120 -8.78 -5.58 -24.73
CA GLN A 120 -8.37 -5.21 -26.09
C GLN A 120 -8.44 -3.70 -26.29
N GLU A 121 -7.73 -3.18 -27.31
CA GLU A 121 -7.71 -1.74 -27.61
C GLU A 121 -9.13 -1.19 -27.85
N GLU A 122 -9.99 -1.96 -28.50
CA GLU A 122 -11.37 -1.60 -28.77
C GLU A 122 -12.19 -1.40 -27.50
N GLU A 123 -11.90 -2.14 -26.43
CA GLU A 123 -12.58 -2.00 -25.14
C GLU A 123 -12.20 -0.69 -24.44
N PHE A 124 -10.92 -0.29 -24.54
CA PHE A 124 -10.49 1.03 -24.07
C PHE A 124 -11.16 2.17 -24.85
N ILE A 125 -11.28 2.03 -26.17
CA ILE A 125 -11.94 3.02 -27.03
C ILE A 125 -13.43 3.11 -26.69
N ALA A 126 -14.10 1.97 -26.55
CA ALA A 126 -15.52 1.93 -26.18
C ALA A 126 -15.77 2.57 -24.81
N GLU A 127 -14.92 2.29 -23.81
CA GLU A 127 -15.06 2.87 -22.48
C GLU A 127 -14.71 4.37 -22.44
N ARG A 128 -13.76 4.83 -23.26
CA ARG A 128 -13.51 6.26 -23.48
C ARG A 128 -14.79 6.95 -23.97
N ASP A 129 -15.42 6.42 -25.01
CA ASP A 129 -16.60 7.06 -25.61
C ASP A 129 -17.80 7.01 -24.66
N ALA A 130 -18.00 5.89 -23.97
CA ALA A 130 -19.06 5.73 -22.98
C ALA A 130 -18.87 6.67 -21.78
N SER A 131 -17.64 6.81 -21.27
CA SER A 131 -17.35 7.71 -20.14
C SER A 131 -17.57 9.18 -20.48
N VAL A 132 -17.13 9.63 -21.66
CA VAL A 132 -17.38 11.00 -22.15
C VAL A 132 -18.88 11.26 -22.31
N ARG A 133 -19.63 10.29 -22.85
CA ARG A 133 -21.08 10.40 -22.97
C ARG A 133 -21.77 10.52 -21.60
N ARG A 134 -21.40 9.69 -20.63
CA ARG A 134 -21.95 9.77 -19.27
C ARG A 134 -21.65 11.11 -18.61
N GLN A 135 -20.46 11.66 -18.82
CA GLN A 135 -20.13 13.01 -18.35
C GLN A 135 -21.07 14.05 -18.96
N GLN A 136 -21.27 14.03 -20.29
CA GLN A 136 -22.18 14.98 -20.96
C GLN A 136 -23.63 14.84 -20.49
N GLU A 137 -24.09 13.61 -20.25
CA GLU A 137 -25.43 13.35 -19.73
C GLU A 137 -25.61 13.94 -18.32
N ILE A 138 -24.58 13.87 -17.47
CA ILE A 138 -24.59 14.52 -16.14
C ILE A 138 -24.60 16.04 -16.29
N GLU A 139 -23.69 16.60 -17.07
CA GLU A 139 -23.57 18.05 -17.27
C GLU A 139 -24.85 18.66 -17.90
N ALA A 140 -25.53 17.92 -18.78
CA ALA A 140 -26.80 18.34 -19.37
C ALA A 140 -28.00 18.17 -18.43
N ALA A 141 -27.90 17.30 -17.42
CA ALA A 141 -28.93 17.07 -16.42
C ALA A 141 -28.84 18.06 -15.24
N ASP A 142 -27.77 18.84 -15.12
CA ASP A 142 -27.64 19.86 -14.07
C ASP A 142 -28.72 20.95 -14.23
N THR A 143 -29.63 21.00 -13.26
CA THR A 143 -30.74 21.97 -13.26
C THR A 143 -30.45 23.24 -12.47
N GLU A 144 -29.39 23.26 -11.68
CA GLU A 144 -29.06 24.39 -10.81
C GLU A 144 -27.57 24.76 -10.87
N PRO A 145 -27.20 26.04 -10.67
CA PRO A 145 -25.80 26.43 -10.62
C PRO A 145 -25.05 25.71 -9.49
N PHE A 146 -23.78 25.38 -9.73
CA PHE A 146 -22.93 24.67 -8.78
C PHE A 146 -22.96 25.24 -7.36
N ALA A 147 -22.94 26.57 -7.21
CA ALA A 147 -22.97 27.21 -5.89
C ALA A 147 -24.26 26.91 -5.10
N ALA A 148 -25.41 26.80 -5.78
CA ALA A 148 -26.69 26.47 -5.15
C ALA A 148 -26.76 24.98 -4.78
N TRP A 149 -26.25 24.11 -5.65
CA TRP A 149 -26.11 22.69 -5.35
C TRP A 149 -25.20 22.44 -4.15
N LEU A 150 -24.06 23.14 -4.10
CA LEU A 150 -23.08 23.03 -3.02
C LEU A 150 -23.67 23.47 -1.67
N ALA A 151 -24.44 24.56 -1.64
CA ALA A 151 -25.10 25.02 -0.41
C ALA A 151 -26.10 24.01 0.18
N LYS A 152 -26.57 23.02 -0.60
CA LYS A 152 -27.47 21.95 -0.16
C LYS A 152 -26.75 20.67 0.28
N HIS A 153 -25.51 20.46 -0.17
CA HIS A 153 -24.78 19.18 -0.03
C HIS A 153 -23.45 19.28 0.71
N ALA A 154 -23.02 20.49 1.11
CA ALA A 154 -21.90 20.74 2.01
C ALA A 154 -22.31 20.63 3.47
#